data_AF-A0A0J1BV23-F1
#
_entry.id   AF-A0A0J1BV23-F1
#
_cell.length_a   1.000
_cell.length_b   1.000
_cell.length_c   1.000
_cell.angle_alpha   90.00
_cell.angle_beta   90.00
_cell.angle_gamma   90.00
#
_symmetry.space_group_name_H-M   'P 1'
#
loop_
_entity.id
_entity.type
_entity.pdbx_description
1 polymer ?
#
loop_
_entity_poly.entity_id
_entity_poly.type
_entity_poly.pdbx_seq_one_letter_code
_entity_poly.pdbx_strand_id
1 'polypeptide(L)' 'MIRPGDRIEVWEQGTLCHVGTVGQSAPHLGLLWILEAGTGARRLVPVHGYRLRRSPLARAA' A
#
# COMPACT_ATOMS: atom_id res chain seq x y z
N MET A 1 -7.63 -0.17 10.32
CA MET A 1 -7.44 -1.43 9.56
C MET A 1 -7.34 -1.10 8.09
N ILE A 2 -6.27 -1.48 7.41
CA ILE A 2 -6.10 -1.26 5.97
C ILE A 2 -6.98 -2.24 5.19
N ARG A 3 -7.71 -1.76 4.18
CA ARG A 3 -8.68 -2.53 3.39
C ARG A 3 -8.52 -2.27 1.88
N PRO A 4 -9.01 -3.15 1.00
CA PRO A 4 -9.16 -2.83 -0.42
C PRO A 4 -9.84 -1.47 -0.62
N GLY A 5 -9.31 -0.66 -1.53
CA GLY A 5 -9.71 0.72 -1.78
C GLY A 5 -8.94 1.78 -0.98
N ASP A 6 -8.28 1.41 0.13
CA ASP A 6 -7.45 2.36 0.88
C ASP A 6 -6.22 2.74 0.06
N ARG A 7 -5.92 4.03 -0.03
CA ARG A 7 -4.62 4.50 -0.51
C ARG A 7 -3.62 4.49 0.64
N ILE A 8 -2.46 3.89 0.40
CA ILE A 8 -1.42 3.74 1.41
C ILE A 8 -0.05 4.15 0.90
N GLU A 9 0.79 4.53 1.85
CA GLU A 9 2.23 4.69 1.72
C GLU A 9 2.91 3.50 2.42
N VAL A 10 3.94 2.97 1.77
CA VAL A 10 4.77 1.88 2.26
C VAL A 10 6.16 2.43 2.53
N TRP A 11 6.55 2.42 3.81
CA TRP A 11 7.81 2.97 4.29
C TRP A 11 8.73 1.86 4.80
N GLU A 12 10.02 1.94 4.46
CA GLU A 12 11.07 1.06 4.95
C GLU A 12 12.18 1.91 5.56
N GLN A 13 12.50 1.68 6.84
CA GLN A 13 13.58 2.40 7.55
C GLN A 13 13.52 3.94 7.43
N GLY A 14 12.33 4.52 7.27
CA GLY A 14 12.12 5.96 7.13
C GLY A 14 12.12 6.47 5.68
N THR A 15 12.40 5.63 4.70
CA THR A 15 12.29 5.95 3.28
C THR A 15 10.91 5.57 2.74
N LEU A 16 10.29 6.47 1.97
CA LEU A 16 9.05 6.16 1.25
C LEU A 16 9.38 5.33 0.02
N CYS A 17 9.02 4.05 0.02
CA CYS A 17 9.31 3.15 -1.07
C CYS A 17 8.18 3.16 -2.11
N HIS A 18 6.92 3.07 -1.65
CA HIS A 18 5.76 2.90 -2.53
C HIS A 18 4.55 3.71 -2.08
N VAL A 19 3.75 4.14 -3.05
CA VAL A 19 2.43 4.72 -2.83
C VAL A 19 1.45 4.07 -3.78
N GLY A 20 0.29 3.63 -3.27
CA GLY A 20 -0.68 2.95 -4.11
C GLY A 20 -2.01 2.67 -3.43
N THR A 21 -2.96 2.19 -4.22
CA THR A 21 -4.28 1.78 -3.72
C THR A 21 -4.29 0.29 -3.45
N VAL A 22 -4.75 -0.14 -2.28
CA VAL A 22 -4.87 -1.55 -1.95
C VAL A 22 -5.94 -2.18 -2.84
N GLY A 23 -5.56 -3.18 -3.64
CA GLY A 23 -6.49 -3.95 -4.44
C GLY A 23 -7.00 -5.18 -3.70
N GLN A 24 -6.11 -5.87 -2.98
CA GLN A 24 -6.41 -7.10 -2.27
C GLN A 24 -5.57 -7.20 -1.00
N SER A 25 -6.08 -7.88 0.02
CA SER A 25 -5.31 -8.22 1.23
C SER A 25 -5.46 -9.70 1.56
N ALA A 26 -4.38 -10.28 2.11
CA ALA A 26 -4.38 -11.60 2.71
C ALA A 26 -3.81 -11.48 4.14
N PRO A 27 -4.63 -11.03 5.12
CA PRO A 27 -4.14 -10.74 6.47
C PRO A 27 -3.54 -11.97 7.17
N HIS A 28 -4.08 -13.16 6.90
CA HIS A 28 -3.58 -14.43 7.46
C HIS A 28 -2.16 -14.79 6.98
N LEU A 29 -1.69 -14.17 5.88
CA LEU A 29 -0.31 -14.29 5.38
C LEU A 29 0.53 -13.05 5.69
N GLY A 30 -0.06 -11.99 6.27
CA GLY A 30 0.61 -10.71 6.44
C GLY A 30 0.98 -10.04 5.10
N LEU A 31 0.13 -10.18 4.07
CA LEU A 31 0.41 -9.66 2.72
C LEU A 31 -0.69 -8.71 2.21
N LEU A 32 -0.28 -7.75 1.38
CA LEU A 32 -1.14 -6.82 0.66
C LEU A 32 -0.74 -6.78 -0.82
N TRP A 33 -1.71 -6.53 -1.69
CA TRP A 33 -1.43 -6.08 -3.05
C TRP A 33 -1.87 -4.63 -3.21
N ILE A 34 -0.96 -3.79 -3.69
CA ILE A 34 -1.26 -2.42 -4.09
C ILE A 34 -1.14 -2.26 -5.60
N LEU A 35 -1.97 -1.39 -6.15
CA LEU A 35 -1.78 -0.80 -7.46
C LEU A 35 -0.96 0.48 -7.29
N GLU A 36 0.26 0.52 -7.82
CA GLU A 36 1.14 1.67 -7.67
C GLU A 36 0.57 2.92 -8.36
N ALA A 37 0.67 4.04 -7.66
CA ALA A 37 0.37 5.33 -8.21
C ALA A 37 1.41 5.72 -9.27
N GLY A 38 0.94 6.19 -10.43
CA GLY A 38 1.79 6.63 -11.54
C GLY A 38 2.08 5.53 -12.56
N THR A 39 2.42 4.32 -12.12
CA THR A 39 2.75 3.20 -13.05
C THR A 39 1.58 2.26 -13.29
N GLY A 40 0.63 2.16 -12.36
CA GLY A 40 -0.43 1.14 -12.41
C GLY A 40 0.09 -0.29 -12.23
N ALA A 41 1.35 -0.47 -11.83
CA ALA A 41 1.91 -1.80 -11.59
C ALA A 41 1.29 -2.42 -10.33
N ARG A 42 1.01 -3.72 -10.37
CA ARG A 42 0.58 -4.46 -9.19
C ARG A 42 1.80 -4.90 -8.39
N ARG A 43 1.88 -4.48 -7.12
CA ARG A 43 2.98 -4.81 -6.21
C ARG A 43 2.48 -5.59 -4.99
N LEU A 44 3.20 -6.66 -4.65
CA LEU A 44 3.02 -7.42 -3.42
C LEU A 44 3.85 -6.75 -2.30
N VAL A 45 3.21 -6.47 -1.16
CA VAL A 45 3.83 -5.78 -0.02
C VAL A 45 3.64 -6.63 1.23
N PRO A 46 4.72 -7.06 1.90
CA PRO A 46 4.60 -7.68 3.21
C PRO A 46 4.27 -6.63 4.27
N VAL A 47 3.35 -6.97 5.16
CA VAL A 47 2.96 -6.13 6.30
C VAL A 47 4.03 -6.15 7.37
N HIS A 48 4.70 -7.29 7.52
CA HIS A 48 5.81 -7.46 8.46
C HIS A 48 7.09 -6.91 7.82
N GLY A 49 7.70 -5.91 8.45
CA GLY A 49 8.93 -5.25 7.97
C GLY A 49 8.71 -3.85 7.38
N TYR A 50 7.50 -3.52 6.93
CA TYR A 50 7.16 -2.19 6.42
C TYR A 50 6.24 -1.43 7.38
N ARG A 51 6.42 -0.11 7.45
CA ARG A 51 5.45 0.78 8.10
C ARG A 51 4.44 1.24 7.06
N LEU A 52 3.22 0.77 7.21
CA LEU A 52 2.10 1.15 6.34
C LEU A 52 1.35 2.33 6.94
N ARG A 53 1.11 3.36 6.13
CA ARG A 53 0.33 4.54 6.53
C ARG A 53 -0.77 4.78 5.51
N ARG A 54 -1.97 5.17 5.97
CA ARG A 54 -2.99 5.69 5.06
C ARG A 54 -2.52 7.03 4.53
N SER A 55 -2.54 7.19 3.22
CA SER A 55 -2.21 8.47 2.59
C SER A 55 -3.49 9.33 2.54
N PRO A 56 -3.47 10.58 3.03
CA PRO A 56 -4.65 11.44 3.05
C PRO A 56 -5.08 11.93 1.66
N LEU A 57 -4.23 11.80 0.63
CA LEU A 57 -4.60 12.17 -0.74
C LEU A 57 -5.52 11.12 -1.37
N ALA A 58 -6.82 11.27 -1.13
CA ALA A 58 -7.85 10.69 -1.98
C ALA A 58 -8.03 11.57 -3.23
N ARG A 59 -7.73 11.01 -4.41
CA ARG A 59 -8.00 11.55 -5.77
C ARG A 59 -7.34 12.90 -6.10
N ALA A 60 -6.35 12.86 -6.99
CA ALA A 60 -6.42 13.76 -8.14
C ALA A 60 -7.33 13.06 -9.15
N ALA A 61 -8.49 13.65 -9.42
CA ALA A 61 -9.35 13.30 -10.55
C ALA A 61 -8.73 13.81 -11.85
#